data_AF-A0A074VXV9-F1
#
_entry.id   AF-A0A074VXV9-F1
#
_cell.length_a   1.000
_cell.length_b   1.000
_cell.length_c   1.000
_cell.angle_alpha   90.00
_cell.angle_beta   90.00
_cell.angle_gamma   90.00
#
_symmetry.space_group_name_H-M   'P 1'
#
loop_
_entity.id
_entity.type
_entity.pdbx_description
1 polymer ?
#
loop_
_entity_poly.entity_id
_entity_poly.type
_entity_poly.pdbx_seq_one_letter_code
_entity_poly.pdbx_strand_id
1 'polypeptide(L)' 'MDISVNDDVIDFNGNTVADLLEQLMPESPFAVSVNTCFVSKKQYSVYQLQPQDKVDIVRPVVGG' A
#
# COMPACT_ATOMS: atom_id res chain seq x y z
N MET A 1 -5.51 10.86 -7.64
CA MET A 1 -6.64 9.91 -7.60
C MET A 1 -6.83 9.48 -6.18
N ASP A 2 -8.09 9.30 -5.76
CA ASP A 2 -8.36 9.07 -4.34
C ASP A 2 -8.09 7.60 -3.99
N ILE A 3 -7.24 7.38 -3.00
CA ILE A 3 -6.92 6.06 -2.43
C ILE A 3 -7.15 6.13 -0.93
N SER A 4 -7.74 5.08 -0.35
CA SER A 4 -7.87 4.93 1.09
C SER A 4 -6.64 4.20 1.63
N VAL A 5 -5.81 4.84 2.44
CA VAL A 5 -4.64 4.25 3.09
C VAL A 5 -4.87 4.19 4.59
N ASN A 6 -4.92 2.98 5.18
CA ASN A 6 -5.17 2.80 6.62
C ASN A 6 -6.38 3.63 7.12
N ASP A 7 -7.50 3.56 6.38
CA ASP A 7 -8.75 4.32 6.57
C ASP A 7 -8.70 5.83 6.27
N ASP A 8 -7.53 6.41 5.95
CA ASP A 8 -7.39 7.81 5.53
C ASP A 8 -7.40 7.96 3.99
N VAL A 9 -8.26 8.82 3.46
CA VAL A 9 -8.28 9.09 2.01
C VAL A 9 -7.24 10.13 1.64
N ILE A 10 -6.36 9.79 0.69
CA ILE A 10 -5.31 10.66 0.19
C ILE A 10 -5.46 10.91 -1.32
N ASP A 11 -4.99 12.06 -1.79
CA ASP A 11 -4.75 12.27 -3.22
C ASP A 11 -3.42 11.64 -3.64
N PHE A 12 -3.51 10.64 -4.50
CA PHE A 12 -2.38 9.85 -4.98
C PHE A 12 -2.14 10.09 -6.48
N ASN A 13 -0.91 10.47 -6.84
CA ASN A 13 -0.56 10.83 -8.22
C ASN A 13 0.23 9.75 -8.98
N GLY A 14 0.50 8.61 -8.35
CA GLY A 14 1.17 7.46 -8.95
C GLY A 14 0.21 6.43 -9.54
N ASN A 15 0.75 5.28 -9.95
CA ASN A 15 -0.06 4.20 -10.52
C ASN A 15 0.13 2.87 -9.78
N THR A 16 1.26 2.67 -9.12
CA THR A 16 1.61 1.38 -8.50
C THR A 16 1.68 1.45 -6.98
N VAL A 17 1.68 0.28 -6.34
CA VAL A 17 1.98 0.18 -4.91
C VAL A 17 3.37 0.75 -4.59
N ALA A 18 4.35 0.58 -5.47
CA ALA A 18 5.67 1.18 -5.28
C ALA A 18 5.62 2.71 -5.23
N ASP A 19 4.92 3.35 -6.17
CA ASP A 19 4.77 4.82 -6.19
C ASP A 19 4.06 5.32 -4.91
N LEU A 20 3.05 4.57 -4.44
CA LEU A 20 2.35 4.90 -3.20
C LEU A 20 3.29 4.84 -1.99
N LEU A 21 4.16 3.82 -1.93
CA LEU A 21 5.14 3.69 -0.87
C LEU A 21 6.23 4.76 -0.92
N GLU A 22 6.61 5.23 -2.11
CA GLU A 22 7.54 6.36 -2.27
C GLU A 22 6.94 7.68 -1.79
N GLN A 23 5.63 7.91 -2.02
CA GLN A 23 4.93 9.10 -1.52
C GLN A 23 4.79 9.08 0.01
N LEU A 24 4.52 7.91 0.60
CA LEU A 24 4.23 7.77 2.04
C LEU A 24 5.47 7.51 2.90
N MET A 25 6.53 6.96 2.32
CA MET A 25 7.78 6.58 3.01
C MET A 25 7.56 5.83 4.34
N PRO A 26 6.77 4.73 4.37
CA PRO A 26 6.48 4.03 5.61
C PRO A 26 7.72 3.36 6.23
N GLU A 27 7.78 3.33 7.55
CA GLU A 27 8.90 2.73 8.29
C GLU A 27 8.89 1.20 8.18
N SER A 28 10.02 0.63 7.76
CA SER A 28 10.22 -0.83 7.70
C SER A 28 10.44 -1.45 9.11
N PRO A 29 9.99 -2.69 9.36
CA PRO A 29 9.32 -3.59 8.43
C PRO A 29 7.82 -3.31 8.30
N PHE A 30 7.29 -3.48 7.10
CA PHE A 30 5.85 -3.40 6.82
C PHE A 30 5.42 -4.44 5.78
N ALA A 31 4.12 -4.72 5.76
CA ALA A 31 3.42 -5.47 4.72
C ALA A 31 2.29 -4.60 4.16
N VAL A 32 1.96 -4.80 2.89
CA VAL A 32 0.91 -4.07 2.20
C VAL A 32 -0.18 -5.04 1.77
N SER A 33 -1.44 -4.70 2.06
CA SER A 33 -2.60 -5.32 1.41
C SER A 33 -3.37 -4.29 0.61
N VAL A 34 -3.92 -4.73 -0.53
CA VAL A 34 -4.86 -3.95 -1.34
C VAL A 34 -6.18 -4.71 -1.34
N ASN A 35 -7.25 -4.04 -0.92
CA ASN A 35 -8.59 -4.61 -0.79
C ASN A 35 -8.58 -5.94 -0.03
N THR A 36 -7.95 -5.97 1.15
CA THR A 36 -7.78 -7.17 2.02
C THR A 36 -6.87 -8.28 1.48
N CYS A 37 -6.28 -8.10 0.29
CA CYS A 37 -5.35 -9.07 -0.31
C CYS A 37 -3.90 -8.60 -0.18
N PHE A 38 -3.04 -9.39 0.48
CA PHE A 38 -1.62 -9.06 0.61
C PHE A 38 -0.92 -9.04 -0.76
N VAL A 39 -0.17 -7.97 -1.00
CA VAL A 39 0.68 -7.83 -2.19
C VAL A 39 2.10 -8.20 -1.81
N SER A 40 2.73 -9.10 -2.57
CA SER A 40 4.13 -9.45 -2.33
C SER A 40 5.03 -8.25 -2.64
N LYS A 41 6.11 -8.06 -1.87
CA LYS A 41 7.11 -7.01 -2.14
C LYS A 41 7.67 -7.05 -3.57
N LYS A 42 7.77 -8.25 -4.18
CA LYS A 42 8.20 -8.42 -5.58
C LYS A 42 7.20 -7.87 -6.61
N GLN A 43 5.95 -7.66 -6.19
CA GLN A 43 4.86 -7.18 -7.05
C GLN A 43 4.61 -5.68 -6.90
N TYR A 44 5.22 -4.98 -5.93
CA TYR A 44 4.91 -3.57 -5.67
C TYR A 44 5.09 -2.67 -6.90
N SER A 45 6.13 -2.89 -7.70
CA SER A 45 6.40 -2.10 -8.90
C SER A 45 5.51 -2.43 -10.10
N VAL A 46 4.72 -3.51 -10.04
CA VAL A 46 3.85 -3.94 -11.15
C VAL A 46 2.37 -3.96 -10.78
N TYR A 47 2.04 -4.02 -9.50
CA TYR A 47 0.67 -4.00 -9.02
C TYR A 47 0.10 -2.59 -9.17
N GLN A 48 -0.84 -2.44 -10.11
CA GLN A 48 -1.51 -1.18 -10.40
C GLN A 48 -2.62 -0.93 -9.38
N LEU A 49 -2.62 0.25 -8.76
CA LEU A 49 -3.71 0.72 -7.91
C LEU A 49 -4.81 1.34 -8.78
N GLN A 50 -6.06 1.17 -8.35
CA GLN A 50 -7.25 1.76 -8.96
C GLN A 50 -7.87 2.78 -8.01
N PRO A 51 -8.58 3.81 -8.53
CA PRO A 51 -9.26 4.77 -7.67
C PRO A 51 -10.18 4.05 -6.69
N GLN A 52 -10.22 4.54 -5.45
CA GLN A 52 -10.98 4.00 -4.32
C GLN A 52 -10.47 2.67 -3.75
N ASP A 53 -9.33 2.15 -4.22
CA ASP A 53 -8.67 1.02 -3.58
C ASP A 53 -8.38 1.32 -2.10
N LYS A 54 -8.51 0.28 -1.27
CA LYS A 54 -8.15 0.31 0.14
C LYS A 54 -6.80 -0.35 0.32
N VAL A 55 -5.82 0.43 0.72
CA VAL A 55 -4.47 -0.02 0.99
C VAL A 55 -4.23 0.00 2.49
N ASP A 56 -3.87 -1.14 3.06
CA ASP A 56 -3.42 -1.20 4.45
C ASP A 56 -1.92 -1.44 4.49
N ILE A 57 -1.20 -0.53 5.13
CA ILE A 57 0.22 -0.67 5.43
C ILE A 57 0.34 -1.02 6.90
N VAL A 58 0.75 -2.26 7.17
CA VAL A 58 0.75 -2.83 8.53
C VAL A 58 2.14 -3.32 8.91
N ARG A 59 2.47 -3.25 10.20
CA ARG A 59 3.68 -3.87 10.73
C ARG A 59 3.45 -5.37 10.92
N PRO A 60 4.28 -6.26 10.35
CA PRO A 60 4.14 -7.68 10.56
C PRO A 60 4.37 -8.01 12.05
N VAL A 61 3.39 -8.70 12.67
CA VAL A 61 3.58 -9.26 14.00
C VAL A 61 4.26 -10.60 13.82
N VAL A 62 5.58 -10.64 14.02
CA VAL A 62 6.31 -11.91 14.15
C VAL A 62 6.17 -12.39 15.59
N GLY A 63 5.27 -13.35 15.82
CA GLY A 63 5.26 -14.12 17.07
C GLY A 63 6.41 -15.11 17.04
N GLY A 64 7.25 -15.06 18.09
CA GLY A 64 8.32 -16.05 18.31
C GLY A 64 7.79 -17.39 18.77
#